data_AF-A0A1K0IDL4-F1
#
_entry.id   AF-A0A1K0IDL4-F1
#
_cell.length_a   1.000
_cell.length_b   1.000
_cell.length_c   1.000
_cell.angle_alpha   90.00
_cell.angle_beta   90.00
_cell.angle_gamma   90.00
#
_symmetry.space_group_name_H-M   'P 1'
#
loop_
_entity.id
_entity.type
_entity.pdbx_description
1 polymer ?
#
loop_
_entity_poly.entity_id
_entity_poly.type
_entity_poly.pdbx_seq_one_letter_code
_entity_poly.pdbx_strand_id
1 'polypeptide(L)'
;MCLPPTWTSKVEVIGHGILTENGHMTFSPTNKRWLLSDTYPDAHTNERVLFLFDMAQGVRHDLGSYYTSPDLKKENRCDLHPRWSRDGRHVCIDSIHDSERQMYIVDVSALTDGAGQA
;
A
#
# COMPACT_ATOMS: atom_id res chain seq x y z
N MET A 1 4.56 6.75 -9.70
CA MET A 1 5.95 7.14 -10.06
C MET A 1 6.66 7.53 -8.78
N CYS A 2 7.55 6.69 -8.24
CA CYS A 2 8.34 6.97 -7.04
C CYS A 2 9.84 7.00 -7.42
N LEU A 3 10.57 8.01 -6.96
CA LEU A 3 11.99 8.20 -7.27
C LEU A 3 12.88 7.64 -6.13
N PRO A 4 14.01 6.97 -6.45
CA PRO A 4 14.97 6.50 -5.45
C PRO A 4 15.82 7.65 -4.85
N PRO A 5 16.57 7.41 -3.74
CA PRO A 5 17.17 8.47 -2.90
C PRO A 5 18.43 9.16 -3.48
N THR A 6 18.68 9.08 -4.78
CA THR A 6 19.73 9.83 -5.46
C THR A 6 19.13 10.53 -6.66
N TRP A 7 19.30 11.84 -6.75
CA TRP A 7 18.81 12.65 -7.88
C TRP A 7 19.60 12.33 -9.14
N THR A 8 19.28 11.19 -9.74
CA THR A 8 19.66 10.86 -11.11
C THR A 8 18.54 11.31 -12.04
N SER A 9 18.86 11.84 -13.21
CA SER A 9 17.87 12.16 -14.25
C SER A 9 17.25 10.91 -14.89
N LYS A 10 17.57 9.72 -14.37
CA LYS A 10 17.14 8.43 -14.90
C LYS A 10 15.80 8.05 -14.27
N VAL A 11 14.76 8.06 -15.09
CA VAL A 11 13.43 7.56 -14.73
C VAL A 11 13.32 6.11 -15.18
N GLU A 12 12.82 5.26 -14.31
CA GLU A 12 12.56 3.85 -14.60
C GLU A 12 11.12 3.48 -14.27
N VAL A 13 10.56 2.53 -15.03
CA VAL A 13 9.22 1.98 -14.77
C VAL A 13 9.36 0.90 -13.71
N ILE A 14 8.59 1.05 -12.63
CA ILE A 14 8.50 0.09 -11.53
C ILE A 14 7.17 -0.64 -11.63
N GLY A 15 7.20 -1.97 -11.56
CA GLY A 15 5.98 -2.80 -11.50
C GLY A 15 5.14 -2.78 -12.78
N HIS A 16 5.78 -2.76 -13.96
CA HIS A 16 5.06 -2.79 -15.24
C HIS A 16 4.09 -3.98 -15.31
N GLY A 17 2.82 -3.70 -15.62
CA GLY A 17 1.76 -4.71 -15.68
C GLY A 17 1.23 -5.18 -14.32
N ILE A 18 1.81 -4.71 -13.21
CA ILE A 18 1.42 -5.11 -11.83
C ILE A 18 0.86 -3.90 -11.06
N LEU A 19 1.56 -2.77 -11.11
CA LEU A 19 1.13 -1.50 -10.53
C LEU A 19 0.38 -0.70 -11.60
N THR A 20 -0.83 -1.15 -11.93
CA THR A 20 -1.61 -0.66 -13.08
C THR A 20 -2.51 0.54 -12.77
N GLU A 21 -2.62 0.93 -11.50
CA GLU A 21 -3.43 2.06 -11.07
C GLU A 21 -2.69 2.95 -10.06
N ASN A 22 -3.26 4.14 -9.81
CA ASN A 22 -2.73 5.06 -8.81
C ASN A 22 -3.16 4.64 -7.40
N GLY A 23 -2.39 5.09 -6.42
CA GLY A 23 -2.66 4.87 -4.99
C GLY A 23 -1.78 5.78 -4.15
N HIS A 24 -1.69 5.50 -2.85
CA HIS A 24 -0.81 6.20 -1.92
C HIS A 24 0.51 5.44 -1.78
N MET A 25 1.50 5.76 -2.60
CA MET A 25 2.76 5.04 -2.61
C MET A 25 3.76 5.58 -1.59
N THR A 26 4.23 4.75 -0.66
CA THR A 26 5.32 5.10 0.27
C THR A 26 6.29 3.95 0.49
N PHE A 27 7.60 4.20 0.39
CA PHE A 27 8.60 3.18 0.73
C PHE A 27 8.67 2.97 2.25
N SER A 28 8.94 1.73 2.66
CA SER A 28 9.24 1.40 4.05
C SER A 28 10.36 2.31 4.61
N PRO A 29 10.25 2.74 5.88
CA PRO A 29 11.26 3.57 6.51
C PRO A 29 12.57 2.82 6.80
N THR A 30 12.51 1.48 6.91
CA THR A 30 13.66 0.64 7.30
C THR A 30 14.28 -0.13 6.14
N ASN A 31 13.51 -0.46 5.10
CA ASN A 31 14.01 -1.20 3.93
C ASN A 31 13.30 -0.79 2.64
N LYS A 32 14.03 -0.12 1.71
CA LYS A 32 13.47 0.36 0.43
C LYS A 32 13.10 -0.74 -0.57
N ARG A 33 13.34 -2.01 -0.26
CA ARG A 33 12.75 -3.15 -0.97
C ARG A 33 11.23 -3.11 -0.95
N TRP A 34 10.61 -2.58 0.12
CA TRP A 34 9.16 -2.62 0.28
C TRP A 34 8.53 -1.28 -0.07
N LEU A 35 7.65 -1.30 -1.07
CA LEU A 35 6.78 -0.17 -1.43
C LEU A 35 5.35 -0.49 -0.98
N LEU A 36 4.78 0.35 -0.12
CA LEU A 36 3.39 0.25 0.35
C LEU A 36 2.47 1.06 -0.54
N SER A 37 1.32 0.49 -0.88
CA SER A 37 0.25 1.25 -1.53
C SER A 37 -1.12 0.60 -1.34
N ASP A 38 -2.13 1.24 -1.93
CA ASP A 38 -3.53 0.86 -1.90
C ASP A 38 -4.17 1.10 -3.28
N THR A 39 -5.37 0.55 -3.49
CA THR A 39 -6.18 0.78 -4.70
C THR A 39 -7.36 1.71 -4.42
N TYR A 40 -7.99 2.20 -5.49
CA TYR A 40 -9.34 2.74 -5.41
C TYR A 40 -10.37 1.61 -5.22
N PRO A 41 -11.64 1.93 -4.85
CA PRO A 41 -12.68 0.93 -4.76
C PRO A 41 -12.89 0.28 -6.13
N ASP A 42 -12.87 -1.04 -6.17
CA ASP A 42 -13.27 -1.79 -7.36
C ASP A 42 -14.73 -1.46 -7.72
N ALA A 43 -15.02 -1.31 -9.01
CA ALA A 43 -16.33 -0.86 -9.47
C ALA A 43 -17.46 -1.90 -9.26
N HIS A 44 -17.11 -3.17 -9.01
CA HIS A 44 -18.05 -4.26 -8.80
C HIS A 44 -18.19 -4.61 -7.32
N THR A 45 -17.09 -4.63 -6.57
CA THR A 45 -17.09 -5.05 -5.16
C THR A 45 -17.13 -3.87 -4.18
N ASN A 46 -16.74 -2.67 -4.62
CA ASN A 46 -16.45 -1.51 -3.79
C ASN A 46 -15.38 -1.78 -2.72
N GLU A 47 -14.45 -2.69 -2.99
CA GLU A 47 -13.34 -2.97 -2.10
C GLU A 47 -12.07 -2.27 -2.54
N ARG A 48 -11.26 -1.87 -1.55
CA ARG A 48 -9.91 -1.34 -1.73
C ARG A 48 -8.91 -2.37 -1.24
N VAL A 49 -7.86 -2.61 -2.02
CA VAL A 49 -6.82 -3.56 -1.65
C VAL A 49 -5.64 -2.80 -1.07
N LEU A 50 -5.21 -3.16 0.13
CA LEU A 50 -3.92 -2.77 0.71
C LEU A 50 -2.85 -3.76 0.25
N PHE A 51 -1.69 -3.29 -0.20
CA PHE A 51 -0.65 -4.19 -0.66
C PHE A 51 0.77 -3.67 -0.43
N LEU A 52 1.71 -4.60 -0.36
CA LEU A 52 3.15 -4.33 -0.52
C LEU A 52 3.61 -4.76 -1.90
N PHE A 53 4.48 -3.98 -2.51
CA PHE A 53 5.23 -4.36 -3.69
C PHE A 53 6.69 -4.59 -3.31
N ASP A 54 7.19 -5.79 -3.60
CA ASP A 54 8.58 -6.17 -3.47
C ASP A 54 9.37 -5.67 -4.67
N MET A 55 10.16 -4.62 -4.46
CA MET A 55 11.01 -4.00 -5.48
C MET A 55 12.13 -4.92 -5.96
N ALA A 56 12.57 -5.89 -5.15
CA ALA A 56 13.65 -6.79 -5.52
C ALA A 56 13.14 -7.92 -6.42
N GLN A 57 11.94 -8.44 -6.13
CA GLN A 57 11.37 -9.56 -6.87
C GLN A 57 10.37 -9.12 -7.96
N GLY A 58 9.90 -7.88 -7.92
CA GLY A 58 8.86 -7.38 -8.81
C GLY A 58 7.50 -8.01 -8.53
N VAL A 59 7.19 -8.35 -7.28
CA VAL A 59 5.98 -9.09 -6.88
C VAL A 59 5.11 -8.22 -5.98
N ARG A 60 3.79 -8.27 -6.19
CA ARG A 60 2.78 -7.64 -5.31
C ARG A 60 2.24 -8.67 -4.32
N HIS A 61 2.17 -8.26 -3.06
CA HIS A 61 1.59 -9.00 -1.94
C HIS A 61 0.38 -8.24 -1.42
N ASP A 62 -0.82 -8.78 -1.65
CA ASP A 62 -2.04 -8.21 -1.09
C ASP A 62 -2.12 -8.53 0.41
N LEU A 63 -2.29 -7.48 1.22
CA LEU A 63 -2.35 -7.55 2.68
C LEU A 63 -3.78 -7.65 3.19
N GLY A 64 -4.75 -7.15 2.43
CA GLY A 64 -6.17 -7.18 2.78
C GLY A 64 -7.02 -6.45 1.76
N SER A 65 -8.31 -6.82 1.73
CA SER A 65 -9.35 -6.15 0.96
C SER A 65 -10.38 -5.53 1.91
N TYR A 66 -10.71 -4.26 1.69
CA TYR A 66 -11.50 -3.46 2.61
C TYR A 66 -12.69 -2.83 1.89
N TYR A 67 -13.89 -3.29 2.22
CA TYR A 67 -15.12 -2.73 1.69
C TYR A 67 -15.29 -1.26 2.06
N THR A 68 -15.77 -0.46 1.11
CA THR A 68 -16.24 0.90 1.34
C THR A 68 -17.60 1.07 0.68
N SER A 69 -18.55 1.71 1.37
CA SER A 69 -19.86 1.97 0.76
C SER A 69 -19.72 2.93 -0.43
N PRO A 70 -20.33 2.62 -1.59
CA PRO A 70 -20.36 3.53 -2.74
C PRO A 70 -21.11 4.85 -2.45
N ASP A 71 -21.93 4.89 -1.40
CA ASP A 71 -22.62 6.11 -0.96
C ASP A 71 -21.65 7.16 -0.39
N LEU A 72 -20.45 6.75 0.03
CA LEU A 72 -19.39 7.67 0.47
C LEU A 72 -18.70 8.32 -0.73
N LYS A 73 -19.26 9.45 -1.16
CA LYS A 73 -18.72 10.26 -2.25
C LYS A 73 -17.48 11.05 -1.85
N LYS A 74 -16.91 11.76 -2.82
CA LYS A 74 -15.60 12.45 -2.75
C LYS A 74 -15.38 13.24 -1.45
N GLU A 75 -16.42 13.90 -0.94
CA GLU A 75 -16.39 14.74 0.26
C GLU A 75 -16.22 13.92 1.55
N ASN A 76 -16.80 12.71 1.61
CA ASN A 76 -16.85 11.86 2.80
C ASN A 76 -16.14 10.50 2.61
N ARG A 77 -15.43 10.33 1.48
CA ARG A 77 -14.74 9.08 1.13
C ARG A 77 -13.73 8.67 2.19
N CYS A 78 -13.59 7.37 2.42
CA CYS A 78 -12.53 6.80 3.24
C CYS A 78 -11.53 6.11 2.31
N ASP A 79 -10.42 6.79 2.00
CA ASP A 79 -9.25 6.18 1.37
C ASP A 79 -8.40 5.52 2.46
N LEU A 80 -7.61 4.48 2.13
CA LEU A 80 -6.89 3.74 3.17
C LEU A 80 -5.74 4.54 3.79
N HIS A 81 -5.18 5.51 3.06
CA HIS A 81 -4.03 6.34 3.47
C HIS A 81 -2.94 5.56 4.24
N PRO A 82 -2.45 4.45 3.68
CA PRO A 82 -1.60 3.52 4.40
C PRO A 82 -0.29 4.18 4.84
N ARG A 83 0.05 4.01 6.13
CA ARG A 83 1.22 4.64 6.75
C ARG A 83 2.03 3.64 7.55
N TRP A 84 3.33 3.59 7.27
CA TRP A 84 4.29 2.75 8.00
C TRP A 84 4.44 3.14 9.47
N SER A 85 4.57 2.14 10.34
CA SER A 85 5.23 2.31 11.64
C SER A 85 6.72 2.63 11.45
N ARG A 86 7.34 3.29 12.44
CA ARG A 86 8.75 3.72 12.34
C ARG A 86 9.74 2.55 12.24
N ASP A 87 9.40 1.40 12.80
CA ASP A 87 10.19 0.18 12.73
C ASP A 87 9.95 -0.63 11.44
N GLY A 88 8.96 -0.21 10.62
CA GLY A 88 8.63 -0.87 9.36
C GLY A 88 7.92 -2.21 9.51
N ARG A 89 7.43 -2.56 10.71
CA ARG A 89 6.80 -3.85 11.01
C ARG A 89 5.27 -3.82 10.91
N HIS A 90 4.67 -2.62 10.89
CA HIS A 90 3.23 -2.43 10.84
C HIS A 90 2.82 -1.33 9.86
N VAL A 91 1.57 -1.37 9.44
CA VAL A 91 0.92 -0.34 8.62
C VAL A 91 -0.39 0.09 9.29
N CYS A 92 -0.58 1.39 9.44
CA CYS A 92 -1.86 1.98 9.86
C CYS A 92 -2.68 2.36 8.61
N ILE A 93 -3.99 2.06 8.64
CA ILE A 93 -4.94 2.44 7.59
C ILE A 93 -6.20 3.09 8.18
N ASP A 94 -6.82 3.98 7.41
CA ASP A 94 -8.18 4.46 7.65
C ASP A 94 -9.17 3.53 6.94
N SER A 95 -10.19 3.01 7.62
CA SER A 95 -11.19 2.17 6.96
C SER A 95 -12.58 2.27 7.59
N ILE A 96 -13.60 1.93 6.80
CA ILE A 96 -15.00 1.84 7.23
C ILE A 96 -15.56 0.42 7.07
N HIS A 97 -14.71 -0.57 6.82
CA HIS A 97 -15.14 -1.93 6.50
C HIS A 97 -15.95 -2.58 7.64
N ASP A 98 -15.80 -2.10 8.87
CA ASP A 98 -16.56 -2.54 10.06
C ASP A 98 -17.66 -1.53 10.43
N SER A 99 -18.35 -0.99 9.42
CA SER A 99 -19.50 -0.06 9.52
C SER A 99 -19.20 1.37 10.00
N GLU A 100 -18.17 1.58 10.82
CA GLU A 100 -17.74 2.91 11.27
C GLU A 100 -16.33 3.25 10.78
N ARG A 101 -16.05 4.54 10.61
CA ARG A 101 -14.70 4.99 10.26
C ARG A 101 -13.77 4.83 11.46
N GLN A 102 -12.79 3.95 11.31
CA GLN A 102 -11.80 3.65 12.33
C GLN A 102 -10.39 3.57 11.72
N MET A 103 -9.38 3.59 12.60
CA MET A 103 -7.99 3.29 12.23
C MET A 103 -7.66 1.86 12.62
N TYR A 104 -6.96 1.16 11.73
CA TYR A 104 -6.55 -0.23 11.94
C TYR A 104 -5.04 -0.35 11.77
N ILE A 105 -4.44 -1.29 12.51
CA ILE A 105 -3.02 -1.63 12.38
C ILE A 105 -2.93 -3.04 11.81
N VAL A 106 -2.19 -3.16 10.71
CA VAL A 106 -1.87 -4.42 10.05
C VAL A 106 -0.41 -4.76 10.35
N ASP A 107 -0.17 -5.94 10.90
CA ASP A 107 1.18 -6.50 11.06
C ASP A 107 1.68 -7.01 9.71
N VAL A 108 2.83 -6.51 9.27
CA VAL A 108 3.48 -6.89 8.00
C VAL A 108 4.86 -7.50 8.22
N SER A 109 5.24 -7.73 9.49
CA SER A 109 6.55 -8.23 9.91
C SER A 109 6.91 -9.56 9.27
N ALA A 110 5.92 -10.42 9.01
CA ALA A 110 6.11 -11.69 8.30
C ALA A 110 6.73 -11.52 6.91
N LEU A 111 6.47 -10.39 6.23
CA LEU A 111 7.08 -10.03 4.95
C LEU A 111 8.34 -9.20 5.15
N THR A 112 8.32 -8.25 6.08
CA THR A 112 9.36 -7.21 6.17
C THR A 112 10.58 -7.58 7.01
N ASP A 113 10.42 -8.45 8.01
CA ASP A 113 11.52 -8.92 8.86
C ASP A 113 12.28 -10.09 8.19
N GLY A 114 11.69 -10.69 7.14
CA GLY A 114 12.20 -11.87 6.44
C GLY A 114 12.99 -11.55 5.16
N ALA A 115 14.13 -12.24 5.02
CA ALA A 115 15.08 -12.27 3.91
C ALA A 115 16.04 -11.07 3.77
N GLY A 116 16.96 -10.96 4.74
CA GLY A 116 18.36 -10.93 4.35
C GLY A 116 18.70 -12.24 3.65
N GLN A 117 18.85 -12.20 2.33
CA GLN A 117 19.53 -13.26 1.58
C GLN A 117 20.62 -12.58 0.76
N ALA A 118 21.86 -12.87 1.19
CA ALA A 118 23.17 -12.75 0.56
C ALA A 118 23.36 -11.71 -0.56
#